data_AF-A0A3Q2DMB0-F1
#
_entry.id   AF-A0A3Q2DMB0-F1
#
_cell.length_a   1.000
_cell.length_b   1.000
_cell.length_c   1.000
_cell.angle_alpha   90.00
_cell.angle_beta   90.00
_cell.angle_gamma   90.00
#
_symmetry.space_group_name_H-M   'P 1'
#
loop_
_entity.id
_entity.type
_entity.pdbx_description
1 polymer ?
#
loop_
_entity_poly.entity_id
_entity_poly.type
_entity_poly.pdbx_seq_one_letter_code
_entity_poly.pdbx_strand_id
1 'polypeptide(L)'
;MKIAFVLPLTLLASVVLVGYIKIRKKEHEKEEKRNRFQDIKLRVTSDVLQEYENEKVETRNELDKLQKELKALEEEVNVLKTKTEKSTGDLNGCDGSKKSGADQVAAQETNLNNLKAEKEKEKTEWNAEIDRLKKQLSEKSQVCNFLKEQPDPIKTMCGIKDEPKAEAPKPEEKKEEPPKQQEQKAEAPKPEEKKEEPPKQEEQKAEAPKQ
;
A
#
# COMPACT_ATOMS: atom_id res chain seq x y z
N MET A 1 -81.03 60.44 -80.68
CA MET A 1 -79.98 61.14 -79.89
C MET A 1 -79.43 60.26 -78.75
N LYS A 2 -78.90 59.06 -79.04
CA LYS A 2 -78.34 58.19 -77.97
C LYS A 2 -76.86 57.85 -78.19
N ILE A 3 -76.37 57.93 -79.43
CA ILE A 3 -75.00 57.54 -79.79
C ILE A 3 -73.96 58.59 -79.38
N ALA A 4 -74.33 59.88 -79.34
CA ALA A 4 -73.42 60.97 -78.97
C ALA A 4 -72.92 60.91 -77.51
N PHE A 5 -73.64 60.25 -76.59
CA PHE A 5 -73.25 60.10 -75.19
C PHE A 5 -72.51 58.78 -74.89
N VAL A 6 -72.64 57.77 -75.74
CA VAL A 6 -72.05 56.44 -75.50
C VAL A 6 -70.53 56.47 -75.67
N LEU A 7 -70.03 57.11 -76.72
CA LEU A 7 -68.59 57.28 -76.99
C LEU A 7 -67.83 57.94 -75.83
N PRO A 8 -68.21 59.14 -75.34
CA PRO A 8 -67.50 59.77 -74.23
C PRO A 8 -67.62 58.97 -72.92
N LEU A 9 -68.75 58.29 -72.68
CA LEU A 9 -68.92 57.44 -71.51
C LEU A 9 -67.98 56.21 -71.55
N THR A 10 -67.82 55.59 -72.71
CA THR A 10 -66.88 54.47 -72.88
C THR A 10 -65.41 54.89 -72.73
N LEU A 11 -65.06 56.09 -73.18
CA LEU A 11 -63.71 56.65 -72.97
C LEU A 11 -63.44 56.98 -71.49
N LEU A 12 -64.43 57.50 -70.75
CA LEU A 12 -64.30 57.69 -69.31
C LEU A 12 -64.14 56.35 -68.59
N ALA A 13 -64.93 55.35 -68.96
CA ALA A 13 -64.84 54.01 -68.37
C ALA A 13 -63.47 53.35 -68.61
N SER A 14 -62.87 53.51 -69.81
CA SER A 14 -61.56 52.94 -70.11
C SER A 14 -60.44 53.58 -69.28
N VAL A 15 -60.47 54.90 -69.07
CA VAL A 15 -59.49 55.61 -68.22
C VAL A 15 -59.62 55.17 -66.75
N VAL A 16 -60.84 55.02 -66.24
CA VAL A 16 -61.07 54.50 -64.88
C VAL A 16 -60.54 53.07 -64.73
N LEU A 17 -60.75 52.21 -65.74
CA LEU A 17 -60.25 50.83 -65.72
C LEU A 17 -58.72 50.77 -65.68
N VAL A 18 -58.04 51.59 -66.49
CA VAL A 18 -56.56 51.66 -66.50
C VAL A 18 -56.02 52.18 -65.17
N GLY A 19 -56.67 53.18 -64.57
CA GLY A 19 -56.33 53.66 -63.23
C GLY A 19 -56.45 52.57 -62.17
N TYR A 20 -57.54 51.79 -62.20
CA TYR A 20 -57.77 50.67 -61.30
C TYR A 20 -56.73 49.55 -61.47
N ILE A 21 -56.40 49.17 -62.71
CA ILE A 21 -55.37 48.17 -63.01
C ILE A 21 -54.00 48.61 -62.44
N LYS A 22 -53.65 49.89 -62.56
CA LYS A 22 -52.37 50.42 -62.03
C LYS A 22 -52.31 50.39 -60.50
N ILE A 23 -53.43 50.70 -59.83
CA ILE A 23 -53.54 50.62 -58.36
C ILE A 23 -53.39 49.16 -57.91
N ARG A 24 -54.14 48.23 -58.53
CA ARG A 24 -54.05 46.79 -58.26
C ARG A 24 -52.63 46.24 -58.47
N LYS A 25 -51.96 46.65 -59.55
CA LYS A 25 -50.58 46.21 -59.83
C LYS A 25 -49.61 46.69 -58.75
N LYS A 26 -49.75 47.95 -58.30
CA LYS A 26 -48.93 48.50 -57.21
C LYS A 26 -49.17 47.78 -55.88
N GLU A 27 -50.42 47.41 -55.59
CA GLU A 27 -50.77 46.61 -54.40
C GLU A 27 -50.18 45.20 -54.47
N HIS A 28 -50.31 44.54 -55.63
CA HIS A 28 -49.72 43.22 -55.85
C HIS A 28 -48.20 43.22 -55.68
N GLU A 29 -47.48 44.21 -56.25
CA GLU A 29 -46.04 44.36 -56.04
C GLU A 29 -45.66 44.61 -54.57
N LYS A 30 -46.52 45.30 -53.81
CA LYS A 30 -46.32 45.55 -52.38
C LYS A 30 -46.52 44.27 -51.56
N GLU A 31 -47.55 43.48 -51.88
CA GLU A 31 -47.82 42.19 -51.26
C GLU A 31 -46.73 41.17 -51.59
N GLU A 32 -46.29 41.09 -52.85
CA GLU A 32 -45.21 40.18 -53.26
C GLU A 32 -43.92 40.48 -52.48
N LYS A 33 -43.57 41.75 -52.30
CA LYS A 33 -42.44 42.14 -51.46
C LYS A 33 -42.63 41.70 -50.00
N ARG A 34 -43.82 41.91 -49.42
CA ARG A 34 -44.13 41.46 -48.05
C ARG A 34 -44.02 39.95 -47.91
N ASN A 35 -44.53 39.19 -48.87
CA ASN A 35 -44.44 37.73 -48.88
C ASN A 35 -42.99 37.27 -48.97
N ARG A 36 -42.15 37.87 -49.83
CA ARG A 36 -40.72 37.57 -49.90
C ARG A 36 -39.99 37.86 -48.59
N PHE A 37 -40.30 38.98 -47.94
CA PHE A 37 -39.71 39.29 -46.63
C PHE A 37 -40.15 38.30 -45.55
N GLN A 38 -41.42 37.89 -45.56
CA GLN A 38 -41.92 36.87 -44.64
C GLN A 38 -41.29 35.51 -44.90
N ASP A 39 -41.15 35.09 -46.16
CA ASP A 39 -40.48 33.84 -46.54
C ASP A 39 -39.03 33.81 -46.05
N ILE A 40 -38.26 34.87 -46.34
CA ILE A 40 -36.86 34.97 -45.86
C ILE A 40 -36.82 34.95 -44.34
N LYS A 41 -37.70 35.70 -43.66
CA LYS A 41 -37.74 35.72 -42.20
C LYS A 41 -38.05 34.33 -41.63
N LEU A 42 -39.01 33.62 -42.22
CA LEU A 42 -39.38 32.27 -41.80
C LEU A 42 -38.21 31.29 -42.02
N ARG A 43 -37.51 31.36 -43.15
CA ARG A 43 -36.33 30.54 -43.41
C ARG A 43 -35.24 30.80 -42.40
N VAL A 44 -34.84 32.05 -42.20
CA VAL A 44 -33.81 32.41 -41.22
C VAL A 44 -34.21 31.99 -39.80
N THR A 45 -35.48 32.16 -39.43
CA THR A 45 -35.97 31.71 -38.12
C THR A 45 -35.90 30.20 -37.99
N SER A 46 -36.22 29.46 -39.05
CA SER A 46 -36.13 27.99 -39.08
C SER A 46 -34.68 27.51 -39.01
N ASP A 47 -33.78 28.14 -39.76
CA ASP A 47 -32.35 27.79 -39.77
C ASP A 47 -31.74 28.01 -38.38
N VAL A 48 -32.00 29.16 -37.76
CA VAL A 48 -31.54 29.46 -36.39
C VAL A 48 -32.17 28.52 -35.36
N LEU A 49 -33.45 28.19 -35.50
CA LEU A 49 -34.10 27.24 -34.59
C LEU A 49 -33.47 25.85 -34.69
N GLN A 50 -33.16 25.40 -35.90
CA GLN A 50 -32.48 24.13 -36.15
C GLN A 50 -31.06 24.13 -35.54
N GLU A 51 -30.32 25.24 -35.62
CA GLU A 51 -29.02 25.38 -34.95
C GLU A 51 -29.16 25.21 -33.43
N TYR A 52 -30.14 25.86 -32.81
CA TYR A 52 -30.40 25.68 -31.37
C TYR A 52 -30.81 24.25 -30.99
N GLU A 53 -31.58 23.58 -31.84
CA GLU A 53 -31.95 22.18 -31.61
C GLU A 53 -30.73 21.25 -31.73
N ASN A 54 -29.87 21.49 -32.71
CA ASN A 54 -28.61 20.76 -32.87
C ASN A 54 -27.69 20.97 -31.66
N GLU A 55 -27.51 22.21 -31.21
CA GLU A 55 -26.69 22.52 -30.03
C GLU A 55 -27.23 21.82 -28.77
N LYS A 56 -28.55 21.75 -28.59
CA LYS A 56 -29.16 21.00 -27.49
C LYS A 56 -28.86 19.50 -27.58
N VAL A 57 -28.91 18.92 -28.77
CA VAL A 57 -28.61 17.49 -28.97
C VAL A 57 -27.13 17.21 -28.72
N GLU A 58 -26.24 18.05 -29.22
CA GLU A 58 -24.79 17.95 -28.97
C GLU A 58 -24.48 18.04 -27.48
N THR A 59 -25.01 19.07 -26.81
CA THR A 59 -24.84 19.25 -25.36
C THR A 59 -25.36 18.03 -24.59
N ARG A 60 -26.52 17.48 -24.98
CA ARG A 60 -27.08 16.28 -24.34
C ARG A 60 -26.18 15.06 -24.53
N ASN A 61 -25.65 14.87 -25.73
CA ASN A 61 -24.74 13.77 -26.05
C ASN A 61 -23.44 13.88 -25.25
N GLU A 62 -22.87 15.09 -25.12
CA GLU A 62 -21.72 15.35 -24.28
C GLU A 62 -22.01 15.04 -22.81
N LEU A 63 -23.18 15.46 -22.31
CA LEU A 63 -23.60 15.19 -20.94
C LEU A 63 -23.76 13.69 -20.66
N ASP A 64 -24.35 12.95 -21.60
CA ASP A 64 -24.47 11.49 -21.52
C ASP A 64 -23.09 10.80 -21.57
N LYS A 65 -22.14 11.33 -22.36
CA LYS A 65 -20.77 10.84 -22.40
C LYS A 65 -20.05 11.08 -21.08
N LEU A 66 -20.11 12.30 -20.56
CA LEU A 66 -19.55 12.67 -19.26
C LEU A 66 -20.15 11.84 -18.12
N GLN A 67 -21.46 11.57 -18.15
CA GLN A 67 -22.11 10.73 -17.16
C GLN A 67 -21.61 9.28 -17.22
N LYS A 68 -21.34 8.73 -18.42
CA LYS A 68 -20.75 7.39 -18.58
C LYS A 68 -19.32 7.35 -18.05
N GLU A 69 -18.51 8.36 -18.36
CA GLU A 69 -17.14 8.48 -17.85
C GLU A 69 -17.11 8.61 -16.33
N LEU A 70 -18.03 9.40 -15.74
CA LEU A 70 -18.20 9.50 -14.28
C LEU A 70 -18.56 8.16 -13.64
N LYS A 71 -19.49 7.40 -14.23
CA LYS A 71 -19.85 6.07 -13.73
C LYS A 71 -18.69 5.08 -13.80
N ALA A 72 -17.95 5.08 -14.91
CA ALA A 72 -16.76 4.24 -15.04
C ALA A 72 -15.70 4.60 -13.98
N LEU A 73 -15.46 5.89 -13.76
CA LEU A 73 -14.52 6.35 -12.74
C LEU A 73 -15.00 6.02 -11.31
N GLU A 74 -16.30 6.11 -11.05
CA GLU A 74 -16.89 5.70 -9.77
C GLU A 74 -16.72 4.19 -9.51
N GLU A 75 -16.88 3.35 -10.53
CA GLU A 75 -16.60 1.91 -10.45
C GLU A 75 -15.11 1.65 -10.16
N GLU A 76 -14.20 2.33 -10.85
CA GLU A 76 -12.76 2.23 -10.58
C GLU A 76 -12.41 2.65 -9.15
N VAL A 77 -12.95 3.78 -8.68
CA VAL A 77 -12.74 4.24 -7.30
C VAL A 77 -13.25 3.22 -6.28
N ASN A 78 -14.40 2.58 -6.52
CA ASN A 78 -14.92 1.53 -5.65
C ASN A 78 -14.01 0.29 -5.63
N VAL A 79 -13.45 -0.11 -6.78
CA VAL A 79 -12.47 -1.20 -6.86
C VAL A 79 -11.19 -0.83 -6.10
N LEU A 80 -10.67 0.39 -6.26
CA LEU A 80 -9.50 0.86 -5.52
C LEU A 80 -9.76 0.93 -4.01
N LYS A 81 -10.95 1.38 -3.61
CA LYS A 81 -11.35 1.46 -2.20
C LYS A 81 -11.40 0.07 -1.56
N THR A 82 -12.08 -0.88 -2.19
CA THR A 82 -12.15 -2.27 -1.70
C THR A 82 -10.77 -2.93 -1.64
N LYS A 83 -9.90 -2.69 -2.63
CA LYS A 83 -8.51 -3.18 -2.62
C LYS A 83 -7.69 -2.55 -1.47
N THR A 84 -7.92 -1.28 -1.18
CA THR A 84 -7.25 -0.57 -0.07
C THR A 84 -7.72 -1.10 1.28
N GLU A 85 -9.03 -1.29 1.46
CA GLU A 85 -9.61 -1.88 2.67
C GLU A 85 -9.09 -3.30 2.90
N LYS A 86 -9.03 -4.12 1.85
CA LYS A 86 -8.45 -5.47 1.92
C LYS A 86 -6.98 -5.44 2.32
N SER A 87 -6.17 -4.61 1.66
CA SER A 87 -4.74 -4.46 1.99
C SER A 87 -4.53 -3.98 3.43
N THR A 88 -5.39 -3.08 3.91
CA THR A 88 -5.35 -2.61 5.30
C THR A 88 -5.70 -3.72 6.28
N GLY A 89 -6.71 -4.54 5.96
CA GLY A 89 -7.06 -5.74 6.74
C GLY A 89 -5.92 -6.75 6.81
N ASP A 90 -5.28 -7.02 5.66
CA ASP A 90 -4.14 -7.94 5.56
C ASP A 90 -2.92 -7.44 6.36
N LEU A 91 -2.62 -6.13 6.29
CA LEU A 91 -1.56 -5.51 7.10
C LEU A 91 -1.83 -5.64 8.59
N ASN A 92 -3.05 -5.31 9.04
CA ASN A 92 -3.44 -5.46 10.44
C ASN A 92 -3.35 -6.93 10.92
N GLY A 93 -3.72 -7.89 10.07
CA GLY A 93 -3.58 -9.32 10.37
C GLY A 93 -2.11 -9.76 10.48
N CYS A 94 -1.25 -9.24 9.60
CA CYS A 94 0.20 -9.48 9.63
C CYS A 94 0.84 -8.91 10.90
N ASP A 95 0.52 -7.66 11.26
CA ASP A 95 1.02 -7.03 12.48
C ASP A 95 0.55 -7.75 13.75
N GLY A 96 -0.72 -8.19 13.77
CA GLY A 96 -1.24 -9.02 14.87
C GLY A 96 -0.48 -10.34 15.01
N SER A 97 -0.21 -11.01 13.90
CA SER A 97 0.56 -12.27 13.87
C SER A 97 2.01 -12.07 14.31
N LYS A 98 2.64 -10.98 13.86
CA LYS A 98 4.00 -10.60 14.27
C LYS A 98 4.08 -10.35 15.77
N LYS A 99 3.09 -9.67 16.35
CA LYS A 99 3.00 -9.44 17.79
C LYS A 99 2.83 -10.76 18.56
N SER A 100 1.90 -11.62 18.13
CA SER A 100 1.72 -12.94 18.75
C SER A 100 2.99 -13.79 18.67
N GLY A 101 3.72 -13.73 17.56
CA GLY A 101 5.01 -14.42 17.42
C GLY A 101 6.05 -13.88 18.38
N ALA A 102 6.17 -12.55 18.51
CA ALA A 102 7.09 -11.92 19.45
C ALA A 102 6.79 -12.30 20.91
N ASP A 103 5.52 -12.31 21.31
CA ASP A 103 5.10 -12.71 22.66
C ASP A 103 5.43 -14.19 22.93
N GLN A 104 5.25 -15.06 21.93
CA GLN A 104 5.55 -16.49 22.04
C GLN A 104 7.07 -16.75 22.12
N VAL A 105 7.88 -16.02 21.35
CA VAL A 105 9.35 -16.08 21.45
C VAL A 105 9.82 -15.61 22.82
N ALA A 106 9.32 -14.49 23.33
CA ALA A 106 9.68 -13.98 24.66
C ALA A 106 9.30 -14.98 25.78
N ALA A 107 8.15 -15.62 25.68
CA ALA A 107 7.74 -16.68 26.60
C ALA A 107 8.66 -17.91 26.52
N GLN A 108 9.04 -18.34 25.32
CA GLN A 108 9.97 -19.47 25.15
C GLN A 108 11.38 -19.14 25.65
N GLU A 109 11.89 -17.94 25.42
CA GLU A 109 13.18 -17.48 25.98
C GLU A 109 13.17 -17.50 27.51
N THR A 110 12.08 -17.02 28.12
CA THR A 110 11.90 -17.06 29.58
C THR A 110 11.93 -18.50 30.10
N ASN A 111 11.19 -19.41 29.45
CA ASN A 111 11.18 -20.83 29.82
C ASN A 111 12.56 -21.48 29.64
N LEU A 112 13.26 -21.18 28.55
CA LEU A 112 14.63 -21.66 28.31
C LEU A 112 15.61 -21.19 29.39
N ASN A 113 15.52 -19.93 29.79
CA ASN A 113 16.35 -19.38 30.85
C ASN A 113 16.07 -20.06 32.21
N ASN A 114 14.81 -20.30 32.53
CA ASN A 114 14.41 -21.04 33.73
C ASN A 114 14.93 -22.50 33.70
N LEU A 115 14.71 -23.23 32.61
CA LEU A 115 15.22 -24.61 32.45
C LEU A 115 16.75 -24.66 32.55
N LYS A 116 17.45 -23.68 31.99
CA LYS A 116 18.90 -23.59 32.08
C LYS A 116 19.34 -23.38 33.52
N ALA A 117 18.63 -22.53 34.27
CA ALA A 117 18.91 -22.31 35.69
C ALA A 117 18.65 -23.58 36.53
N GLU A 118 17.56 -24.31 36.30
CA GLU A 118 17.28 -25.59 36.97
C GLU A 118 18.33 -26.64 36.63
N LYS A 119 18.71 -26.77 35.35
CA LYS A 119 19.77 -27.70 34.93
C LYS A 119 21.09 -27.41 35.66
N GLU A 120 21.49 -26.15 35.80
CA GLU A 120 22.72 -25.82 36.52
C GLU A 120 22.59 -26.12 38.02
N LYS A 121 21.44 -25.87 38.64
CA LYS A 121 21.17 -26.26 40.03
C LYS A 121 21.26 -27.77 40.23
N GLU A 122 20.52 -28.55 39.46
CA GLU A 122 20.56 -30.01 39.54
C GLU A 122 21.98 -30.52 39.29
N LYS A 123 22.70 -29.97 38.31
CA LYS A 123 24.09 -30.35 38.05
C LYS A 123 24.98 -30.08 39.26
N THR A 124 24.81 -28.96 39.96
CA THR A 124 25.57 -28.69 41.18
C THR A 124 25.21 -29.64 42.32
N GLU A 125 23.93 -29.97 42.48
CA GLU A 125 23.46 -30.95 43.48
C GLU A 125 23.98 -32.36 43.19
N TRP A 126 23.89 -32.82 41.94
CA TRP A 126 24.44 -34.11 41.52
C TRP A 126 25.95 -34.20 41.72
N ASN A 127 26.71 -33.15 41.40
CA ASN A 127 28.15 -33.14 41.66
C ASN A 127 28.46 -33.18 43.17
N ALA A 128 27.71 -32.44 43.99
CA ALA A 128 27.86 -32.48 45.44
C ALA A 128 27.56 -33.87 46.01
N GLU A 129 26.52 -34.56 45.52
CA GLU A 129 26.22 -35.93 45.95
C GLU A 129 27.28 -36.94 45.47
N ILE A 130 27.82 -36.76 44.26
CA ILE A 130 28.97 -37.55 43.78
C ILE A 130 30.16 -37.38 44.72
N ASP A 131 30.51 -36.15 45.09
CA ASP A 131 31.64 -35.88 45.99
C ASP A 131 31.38 -36.44 47.39
N ARG A 132 30.14 -36.35 47.89
CA ARG A 132 29.71 -36.94 49.15
C ARG A 132 29.80 -38.47 49.12
N LEU A 133 29.30 -39.13 48.08
CA LEU A 133 29.39 -40.58 47.87
C LEU A 133 30.87 -41.02 47.77
N LYS A 134 31.70 -40.25 47.06
CA LYS A 134 33.14 -40.52 46.93
C LYS A 134 33.86 -40.38 48.28
N LYS A 135 33.46 -39.41 49.10
CA LYS A 135 33.95 -39.24 50.47
C LYS A 135 33.50 -40.40 51.36
N GLN A 136 32.23 -40.84 51.27
CA GLN A 136 31.75 -42.04 51.96
C GLN A 136 32.44 -43.32 51.52
N LEU A 137 32.90 -43.41 50.27
CA LEU A 137 33.72 -44.53 49.79
C LEU A 137 35.16 -44.47 50.33
N SER A 138 35.72 -43.26 50.46
CA SER A 138 37.10 -43.06 50.94
C SER A 138 37.22 -43.14 52.46
N GLU A 139 36.21 -42.70 53.22
CA GLU A 139 36.04 -43.05 54.62
C GLU A 139 35.69 -44.53 54.69
N LYS A 140 36.68 -45.37 55.00
CA LYS A 140 36.51 -46.82 55.22
C LYS A 140 35.14 -47.11 55.85
N SER A 141 34.31 -47.86 55.14
CA SER A 141 32.97 -48.26 55.58
C SER A 141 32.99 -48.60 57.06
N GLN A 142 32.03 -48.11 57.85
CA GLN A 142 31.98 -48.40 59.28
C GLN A 142 32.00 -49.91 59.56
N VAL A 143 31.55 -50.73 58.60
CA VAL A 143 31.69 -52.19 58.59
C VAL A 143 33.17 -52.62 58.64
N CYS A 144 34.07 -52.00 57.88
CA CYS A 144 35.52 -52.25 57.92
C CYS A 144 36.19 -51.90 59.27
N ASN A 145 35.57 -51.05 60.10
CA ASN A 145 36.07 -50.79 61.45
C ASN A 145 35.73 -51.93 62.44
N PHE A 146 34.64 -52.68 62.22
CA PHE A 146 34.28 -53.84 63.04
C PHE A 146 35.09 -55.09 62.69
N LEU A 147 35.70 -55.16 61.50
CA LEU A 147 36.49 -56.32 61.06
C LEU A 147 38.00 -56.19 61.37
N LYS A 148 38.41 -55.24 62.21
CA LYS A 148 39.80 -55.10 62.66
C LYS A 148 40.36 -56.34 63.39
N GLU A 149 39.49 -57.19 63.94
CA GLU A 149 39.85 -58.37 64.75
C GLU A 149 39.74 -59.74 64.04
N GLN A 150 39.49 -59.78 62.72
CA GLN A 150 39.37 -61.05 61.96
C GLN A 150 40.36 -61.11 60.78
N PRO A 151 40.71 -62.31 60.28
CA PRO A 151 42.00 -62.57 59.62
C PRO A 151 42.15 -61.93 58.21
N ASP A 152 43.40 -61.91 57.76
CA ASP A 152 44.00 -61.18 56.64
C ASP A 152 43.21 -60.98 55.32
N PRO A 153 42.42 -61.92 54.76
CA PRO A 153 41.73 -61.68 53.50
C PRO A 153 40.66 -60.58 53.55
N ILE A 154 40.22 -60.17 54.74
CA ILE A 154 39.21 -59.11 54.88
C ILE A 154 39.86 -57.71 54.98
N LYS A 155 41.12 -57.64 55.44
CA LYS A 155 41.88 -56.38 55.52
C LYS A 155 42.23 -55.81 54.14
N THR A 156 42.44 -56.68 53.15
CA THR A 156 42.68 -56.32 51.75
C THR A 156 41.42 -55.79 51.04
N MET A 157 40.24 -56.33 51.37
CA MET A 157 38.95 -55.83 50.85
C MET A 157 38.58 -54.43 51.38
N CYS A 158 39.08 -54.09 52.57
CA CYS A 158 38.85 -52.79 53.24
C CYS A 158 40.01 -51.79 53.06
N GLY A 159 40.99 -52.09 52.20
CA GLY A 159 42.09 -51.17 51.87
C GLY A 159 42.95 -50.74 53.08
N ILE A 160 43.11 -51.58 54.10
CA ILE A 160 44.04 -51.30 55.21
C ILE A 160 45.44 -51.73 54.77
N LYS A 161 46.24 -50.77 54.33
CA LYS A 161 47.66 -50.92 54.02
C LYS A 161 48.43 -50.12 55.07
N ASP A 162 49.28 -50.78 55.85
CA ASP A 162 50.19 -50.13 56.80
C ASP A 162 51.05 -49.09 56.08
N GLU A 163 50.98 -47.84 56.52
CA GLU A 163 51.91 -46.77 56.14
C GLU A 163 53.19 -46.87 56.97
N PRO A 164 54.37 -46.63 56.38
CA PRO A 164 55.47 -45.99 57.07
C PRO A 164 55.63 -44.53 56.60
N LYS A 165 56.13 -43.74 57.55
CA LYS A 165 56.17 -42.28 57.64
C LYS A 165 57.39 -41.64 56.94
N ALA A 166 57.20 -40.37 56.55
CA ALA A 166 58.15 -39.25 56.38
C ALA A 166 58.77 -38.97 55.00
N GLU A 167 58.43 -37.81 54.41
CA GLU A 167 59.32 -36.63 54.34
C GLU A 167 58.51 -35.37 53.92
N ALA A 168 58.86 -34.23 54.50
CA ALA A 168 58.49 -32.87 54.09
C ALA A 168 59.78 -32.04 54.08
N PRO A 169 59.87 -30.80 53.55
CA PRO A 169 59.04 -30.05 52.59
C PRO A 169 59.88 -29.44 51.42
N LYS A 170 59.26 -28.84 50.38
CA LYS A 170 59.80 -27.65 49.68
C LYS A 170 58.75 -26.90 48.85
N PRO A 171 58.90 -25.57 48.67
CA PRO A 171 57.83 -24.58 48.45
C PRO A 171 57.71 -24.08 46.99
N GLU A 172 56.68 -23.24 46.77
CA GLU A 172 56.50 -22.26 45.67
C GLU A 172 56.35 -22.88 44.26
N GLU A 173 55.34 -22.53 43.44
CA GLU A 173 55.08 -21.19 42.93
C GLU A 173 53.59 -20.83 42.92
N LYS A 174 53.37 -19.64 43.46
CA LYS A 174 52.31 -18.69 43.15
C LYS A 174 52.44 -18.29 41.67
N LYS A 175 51.38 -18.42 40.88
CA LYS A 175 51.17 -17.57 39.70
C LYS A 175 49.80 -16.89 39.80
N GLU A 176 49.83 -15.74 40.45
CA GLU A 176 48.87 -14.65 40.26
C GLU A 176 49.05 -14.03 38.86
N GLU A 177 47.90 -13.81 38.21
CA GLU A 177 47.55 -12.66 37.34
C GLU A 177 48.25 -12.47 35.97
N PRO A 178 47.68 -11.67 35.02
CA PRO A 178 46.52 -10.76 35.11
C PRO A 178 45.46 -10.95 33.99
N PRO A 179 44.34 -10.19 34.02
CA PRO A 179 43.19 -10.36 33.14
C PRO A 179 43.41 -9.67 31.79
N LYS A 180 42.88 -10.24 30.71
CA LYS A 180 42.66 -9.49 29.46
C LYS A 180 41.23 -8.95 29.42
N GLN A 181 41.10 -7.73 29.93
CA GLN A 181 40.11 -6.78 29.46
C GLN A 181 40.34 -6.45 27.99
N GLN A 182 39.22 -6.17 27.30
CA GLN A 182 39.06 -5.29 26.14
C GLN A 182 39.83 -5.61 24.85
N GLU A 183 39.07 -6.00 23.82
CA GLU A 183 38.98 -5.15 22.63
C GLU A 183 37.56 -5.20 22.08
N GLN A 184 36.81 -4.13 22.36
CA GLN A 184 35.69 -3.72 21.54
C GLN A 184 36.20 -3.55 20.12
N LYS A 185 35.81 -4.44 19.21
CA LYS A 185 35.87 -4.14 17.78
C LYS A 185 34.49 -3.65 17.37
N ALA A 186 34.29 -2.36 17.58
CA ALA A 186 33.32 -1.59 16.82
C ALA A 186 33.80 -1.59 15.36
N GLU A 187 33.21 -2.42 14.51
CA GLU A 187 33.31 -2.24 13.07
C GLU A 187 32.13 -1.38 12.64
N ALA A 188 32.39 -0.07 12.60
CA ALA A 188 31.50 0.90 12.00
C ALA A 188 31.27 0.55 10.52
N PRO A 189 30.06 0.77 9.99
CA PRO A 189 29.73 0.52 8.59
C PRO A 189 30.58 1.40 7.68
N LYS A 190 31.12 0.79 6.63
CA LYS A 190 31.72 1.47 5.49
C LYS A 190 30.68 2.42 4.87
N PRO A 191 30.98 3.71 4.71
CA PRO A 191 30.15 4.61 3.91
C PRO A 191 30.39 4.31 2.42
N GLU A 192 29.39 3.76 1.74
CA GLU A 192 29.34 3.79 0.28
C GLU A 192 28.89 5.19 -0.15
N GLU A 193 29.89 5.98 -0.52
CA GLU A 193 29.74 7.24 -1.24
C GLU A 193 29.55 6.95 -2.75
N LYS A 194 28.73 7.80 -3.38
CA LYS A 194 28.62 8.08 -4.82
C LYS A 194 27.87 7.07 -5.71
N LYS A 195 26.69 7.51 -6.18
CA LYS A 195 26.62 8.33 -7.40
C LYS A 195 25.26 9.00 -7.58
N GLU A 196 25.29 10.32 -7.69
CA GLU A 196 24.29 11.13 -8.38
C GLU A 196 24.26 10.74 -9.87
N GLU A 197 23.06 10.58 -10.43
CA GLU A 197 22.80 10.89 -11.84
C GLU A 197 21.56 11.81 -11.91
N PRO A 198 21.61 12.88 -12.74
CA PRO A 198 20.62 13.95 -12.79
C PRO A 198 19.34 13.55 -13.57
N PRO A 199 18.22 14.28 -13.36
CA PRO A 199 16.97 14.02 -14.05
C PRO A 199 17.12 14.35 -15.54
N LYS A 200 16.90 13.36 -16.39
CA LYS A 200 16.81 13.56 -17.83
C LYS A 200 15.48 14.26 -18.13
N GLN A 201 15.56 15.56 -18.42
CA GLN A 201 14.57 16.28 -19.20
C GLN A 201 14.41 15.56 -20.53
N GLU A 202 13.20 15.11 -20.86
CA GLU A 202 12.85 14.73 -22.22
C GLU A 202 12.12 15.91 -22.86
N GLU A 203 12.74 16.40 -23.93
CA GLU A 203 12.37 17.56 -24.72
C GLU A 203 10.97 17.48 -25.31
N GLN A 204 10.36 18.65 -25.30
CA GLN A 204 9.33 19.11 -26.22
C GLN A 204 9.53 18.55 -27.63
N LYS A 205 8.56 17.77 -28.09
CA LYS A 205 8.28 17.65 -29.52
C LYS A 205 7.08 18.52 -29.85
N ALA A 206 7.39 19.74 -30.33
CA ALA A 206 6.45 20.58 -31.03
C ALA A 206 5.98 19.85 -32.30
N GLU A 207 4.70 19.49 -32.36
CA GLU A 207 4.05 19.13 -33.62
C GLU A 207 3.33 20.37 -34.13
N ALA A 208 3.87 20.93 -35.21
CA ALA A 208 3.26 22.00 -35.98
C ALA A 208 1.97 21.50 -36.68
N PRO A 209 0.99 22.39 -36.90
CA PRO A 209 -0.31 22.02 -37.46
C PRO A 209 -0.17 21.66 -38.95
N LYS A 210 -0.79 20.56 -39.36
CA LYS A 210 -1.06 20.27 -40.76
C LYS A 210 -2.46 20.74 -41.11
N GLN A 211 -2.49 21.69 -42.06
CA GLN A 211 -3.56 22.08 -43.01
C GLN A 211 -5.02 22.11 -42.52
#